data_AF-A0A2W6SSF3-F1
#
_entry.id   AF-A0A2W6SSF3-F1
#
_cell.length_a   1.000
_cell.length_b   1.000
_cell.length_c   1.000
_cell.angle_alpha   90.00
_cell.angle_beta   90.00
_cell.angle_gamma   90.00
#
_symmetry.space_group_name_H-M   'P 1'
#
loop_
_entity.id
_entity.type
_entity.pdbx_description
1 polymer ?
#
loop_
_entity_poly.entity_id
_entity_poly.type
_entity_poly.pdbx_seq_one_letter_code
_entity_poly.pdbx_strand_id
1 'polypeptide(L)'
;MRKKRRMLPLRPAAMLAALGLFLAPLPSADAFGPPPRPPIQQSAEAKLLGEFARFAALSDGTVGIGVRDLQTGETQALNGDTLFPMASAYKVAVAGRIFALIDAGKLRIDDQLALDPALASEGGIAWMFSRPGATLPVQRLLELMLTKSDNNATDVLVARGGGPQAVTAFVTGLGIKGLEVDSDTAHLLYRAMGINPQSGSFRANVEAARRADPQIAVRDARDLPNPAFVIDPRDTSTPTAMLDLLTAYDSGRALSADSTQRLFAIMGHCETGKARIPGMLPPGTAVAHKTGSMNGIGNDVGVVRLPDGRRFAIAVFVMKDSRGHTSRDRIIAEATRAAYDYFLYAPDRAHGRSHAA
;
A
#
# COMPACT_ATOMS: atom_id res chain seq x y z
N MET A 1 -1.50 113.04 41.28
CA MET A 1 -1.59 111.96 42.30
C MET A 1 -2.50 110.85 41.80
N ARG A 2 -2.02 109.59 41.86
CA ARG A 2 -2.73 108.28 41.94
C ARG A 2 -3.97 108.05 41.05
N LYS A 3 -3.82 107.25 39.99
CA LYS A 3 -4.11 105.80 39.88
C LYS A 3 -5.60 105.43 39.87
N LYS A 4 -6.05 104.76 38.79
CA LYS A 4 -6.85 103.50 38.76
C LYS A 4 -7.09 103.11 37.29
N ARG A 5 -6.17 102.32 36.70
CA ARG A 5 -6.34 100.89 36.33
C ARG A 5 -7.70 100.56 35.68
N ARG A 6 -7.68 100.48 34.35
CA ARG A 6 -8.72 99.90 33.48
C ARG A 6 -8.66 98.37 33.55
N MET A 7 -9.82 97.73 33.69
CA MET A 7 -10.01 96.29 33.62
C MET A 7 -9.92 95.81 32.17
N LEU A 8 -9.16 94.73 31.95
CA LEU A 8 -9.10 93.94 30.71
C LEU A 8 -10.16 92.83 30.79
N PRO A 9 -10.85 92.45 29.69
CA PRO A 9 -11.69 91.26 29.68
C PRO A 9 -10.87 90.00 29.33
N LEU A 10 -11.19 88.88 29.99
CA LEU A 10 -10.73 87.55 29.66
C LEU A 10 -11.25 87.12 28.27
N ARG A 11 -10.39 86.46 27.47
CA ARG A 11 -10.78 85.58 26.36
C ARG A 11 -10.11 84.21 26.56
N PRO A 12 -10.79 83.09 26.21
CA PRO A 12 -10.38 81.76 26.59
C PRO A 12 -9.24 81.22 25.70
N ALA A 13 -8.45 80.33 26.30
CA ALA A 13 -7.34 79.62 25.70
C ALA A 13 -7.81 78.61 24.63
N ALA A 14 -7.11 78.55 23.50
CA ALA A 14 -7.10 77.42 22.59
C ALA A 14 -5.69 76.80 22.61
N MET A 15 -5.56 75.65 23.28
CA MET A 15 -4.37 74.81 23.27
C MET A 15 -4.53 73.82 22.12
N LEU A 16 -3.77 74.00 21.03
CA LEU A 16 -3.62 73.00 19.97
C LEU A 16 -2.37 72.18 20.29
N ALA A 17 -2.57 71.01 20.92
CA ALA A 17 -1.54 69.99 21.06
C ALA A 17 -1.35 69.29 19.71
N ALA A 18 -0.25 69.58 19.02
CA ALA A 18 0.19 68.84 17.85
C ALA A 18 0.77 67.48 18.29
N LEU A 19 -0.01 66.41 18.12
CA LEU A 19 0.47 65.04 18.29
C LEU A 19 1.23 64.65 17.01
N GLY A 20 2.56 64.73 17.04
CA GLY A 20 3.41 64.21 15.97
C GLY A 20 3.34 62.67 15.96
N LEU A 21 2.61 62.10 15.01
CA LEU A 21 2.74 60.68 14.69
C LEU A 21 4.11 60.44 14.05
N PHE A 22 5.01 59.78 14.77
CA PHE A 22 6.18 59.14 14.20
C PHE A 22 5.71 58.02 13.26
N LEU A 23 5.74 58.26 11.94
CA LEU A 23 5.73 57.22 10.92
C LEU A 23 7.10 56.53 10.94
N ALA A 24 7.27 55.57 11.85
CA ALA A 24 8.34 54.60 11.69
C ALA A 24 8.02 53.76 10.44
N PRO A 25 8.96 53.61 9.47
CA PRO A 25 8.72 52.73 8.33
C PRO A 25 8.47 51.32 8.86
N LEU A 26 7.36 50.71 8.41
CA LEU A 26 7.12 49.29 8.65
C LEU A 26 8.32 48.51 8.11
N PRO A 27 8.81 47.47 8.83
CA PRO A 27 9.88 46.63 8.33
C PRO A 27 9.47 46.07 6.97
N SER A 28 10.34 46.21 5.96
CA SER A 28 10.17 45.64 4.63
C SER A 28 9.77 44.17 4.75
N ALA A 29 8.83 43.71 3.91
CA ALA A 29 8.32 42.34 3.89
C ALA A 29 9.40 41.25 3.67
N ASP A 30 10.64 41.66 3.39
CA ASP A 30 11.83 40.80 3.24
C ASP A 30 12.40 40.25 4.56
N ALA A 31 11.81 40.55 5.72
CA ALA A 31 12.32 40.11 7.02
C ALA A 31 12.08 38.60 7.35
N PHE A 32 11.50 37.80 6.44
CA PHE A 32 11.11 36.40 6.72
C PHE A 32 11.83 35.31 5.90
N GLY A 33 12.88 35.60 5.12
CA GLY A 33 13.57 34.52 4.41
C GLY A 33 15.04 34.78 4.04
N PRO A 34 15.89 33.74 4.01
CA PRO A 34 17.19 33.82 3.36
C PRO A 34 17.02 34.21 1.88
N PRO A 35 18.03 34.83 1.24
CA PRO A 35 17.95 35.21 -0.16
C PRO A 35 17.51 34.01 -1.01
N PRO A 36 16.68 34.24 -2.06
CA PRO A 36 16.18 33.17 -2.91
C PRO A 36 17.36 32.37 -3.45
N ARG A 37 17.46 31.10 -3.03
CA ARG A 37 18.42 30.17 -3.66
C ARG A 37 18.06 30.09 -5.14
N PRO A 38 19.05 30.03 -6.04
CA PRO A 38 18.77 29.81 -7.46
C PRO A 38 17.86 28.57 -7.58
N PRO A 39 16.82 28.61 -8.44
CA PRO A 39 15.90 27.51 -8.56
C PRO A 39 16.69 26.25 -8.92
N ILE A 40 16.74 25.29 -8.00
CA ILE A 40 17.27 23.96 -8.30
C ILE A 40 16.22 23.35 -9.24
N GLN A 41 16.51 23.32 -10.53
CA GLN A 41 15.62 22.73 -11.53
C GLN A 41 15.67 21.20 -11.38
N GLN A 42 14.90 20.67 -10.43
CA GLN A 42 14.73 19.24 -10.25
C GLN A 42 13.69 18.71 -11.24
N SER A 43 13.97 17.55 -11.84
CA SER A 43 13.00 16.85 -12.68
C SER A 43 11.79 16.38 -11.86
N ALA A 44 10.67 16.08 -12.52
CA ALA A 44 9.48 15.56 -11.84
C ALA A 44 9.80 14.23 -11.12
N GLU A 45 10.66 13.40 -11.68
CA GLU A 45 11.12 12.13 -11.09
C GLU A 45 11.89 12.37 -9.81
N ALA A 46 12.85 13.30 -9.84
CA ALA A 46 13.66 13.63 -8.67
C ALA A 46 12.78 14.16 -7.52
N LYS A 47 11.73 14.92 -7.85
CA LYS A 47 10.75 15.40 -6.88
C LYS A 47 9.91 14.25 -6.31
N LEU A 48 9.42 13.35 -7.15
CA LEU A 48 8.65 12.18 -6.70
C LEU A 48 9.48 11.28 -5.78
N LEU A 49 10.73 10.97 -6.16
CA LEU A 49 11.63 10.16 -5.34
C LEU A 49 12.00 10.86 -4.03
N GLY A 50 12.15 12.19 -4.06
CA GLY A 50 12.32 13.00 -2.85
C GLY A 50 11.12 12.89 -1.89
N GLU A 51 9.90 12.95 -2.41
CA GLU A 51 8.68 12.74 -1.62
C GLU A 51 8.59 11.30 -1.08
N PHE A 52 8.90 10.29 -1.89
CA PHE A 52 8.96 8.90 -1.42
C PHE A 52 9.94 8.72 -0.25
N ALA A 53 11.11 9.34 -0.32
CA ALA A 53 12.07 9.33 0.79
C ALA A 53 11.53 10.05 2.03
N ARG A 54 10.81 11.17 1.86
CA ARG A 54 10.17 11.90 2.96
C ARG A 54 9.07 11.07 3.63
N PHE A 55 8.25 10.37 2.84
CA PHE A 55 7.23 9.46 3.36
C PHE A 55 7.87 8.28 4.09
N ALA A 56 8.93 7.69 3.54
CA ALA A 56 9.64 6.58 4.16
C ALA A 56 10.13 6.90 5.59
N ALA A 57 10.52 8.16 5.85
CA ALA A 57 10.93 8.64 7.17
C ALA A 57 9.80 8.65 8.23
N LEU A 58 8.54 8.48 7.84
CA LEU A 58 7.41 8.28 8.76
C LEU A 58 7.44 6.89 9.42
N SER A 59 8.19 5.94 8.87
CA SER A 59 8.48 4.65 9.51
C SER A 59 9.84 4.70 10.22
N ASP A 60 10.01 3.87 11.25
CA ASP A 60 11.33 3.49 11.79
C ASP A 60 11.86 2.18 11.21
N GLY A 61 11.11 1.57 10.28
CA GLY A 61 11.47 0.38 9.53
C GLY A 61 12.00 0.68 8.13
N THR A 62 11.80 -0.26 7.22
CA THR A 62 12.19 -0.14 5.81
C THR A 62 10.94 0.00 4.95
N VAL A 63 10.98 0.94 4.00
CA VAL A 63 9.88 1.20 3.05
C VAL A 63 10.37 0.96 1.63
N GLY A 64 9.60 0.20 0.86
CA GLY A 64 9.77 0.01 -0.58
C GLY A 64 8.56 0.56 -1.31
N ILE A 65 8.78 1.40 -2.31
CA ILE A 65 7.73 1.99 -3.15
C ILE A 65 8.12 1.75 -4.60
N GLY A 66 7.23 1.17 -5.38
CA GLY A 66 7.36 1.09 -6.82
C GLY A 66 6.09 1.59 -7.49
N VAL A 67 6.23 2.35 -8.57
CA VAL A 67 5.11 2.79 -9.41
C VAL A 67 5.46 2.67 -10.89
N ARG A 68 4.48 2.33 -11.72
CA ARG A 68 4.66 2.16 -13.17
C ARG A 68 3.44 2.59 -13.97
N ASP A 69 3.61 3.48 -14.95
CA ASP A 69 2.58 3.74 -15.96
C ASP A 69 2.44 2.48 -16.84
N LEU A 70 1.23 1.92 -16.90
CA LEU A 70 0.99 0.64 -17.59
C LEU A 70 0.87 0.78 -19.11
N GLN A 71 0.77 2.01 -19.62
CA GLN A 71 0.78 2.29 -21.05
C GLN A 71 2.19 2.58 -21.56
N THR A 72 2.98 3.40 -20.85
CA THR A 72 4.32 3.82 -21.31
C THR A 72 5.45 2.95 -20.78
N GLY A 73 5.23 2.24 -19.67
CA GLY A 73 6.25 1.50 -18.95
C GLY A 73 7.15 2.35 -18.06
N GLU A 74 6.94 3.68 -18.00
CA GLU A 74 7.71 4.57 -17.12
C GLU A 74 7.59 4.11 -15.67
N THR A 75 8.74 3.87 -15.03
CA THR A 75 8.82 3.25 -13.70
C THR A 75 9.67 4.11 -12.77
N GLN A 76 9.20 4.35 -11.55
CA GLN A 76 9.94 5.01 -10.48
C GLN A 76 9.90 4.14 -9.23
N ALA A 77 11.01 4.03 -8.51
CA ALA A 77 11.07 3.20 -7.32
C ALA A 77 12.03 3.71 -6.24
N LEU A 78 11.63 3.52 -4.97
CA LEU A 78 12.46 3.58 -3.78
C LEU A 78 12.60 2.16 -3.24
N ASN A 79 13.83 1.67 -3.07
CA ASN A 79 14.11 0.28 -2.64
C ASN A 79 13.38 -0.77 -3.51
N GLY A 80 13.29 -0.52 -4.81
CA GLY A 80 12.50 -1.31 -5.76
C GLY A 80 12.88 -2.79 -5.84
N ASP A 81 14.15 -3.10 -5.57
CA ASP A 81 14.70 -4.47 -5.65
C ASP A 81 14.99 -5.08 -4.26
N THR A 82 14.57 -4.41 -3.19
CA THR A 82 14.66 -4.96 -1.82
C THR A 82 13.52 -5.94 -1.60
N LEU A 83 13.81 -7.08 -0.96
CA LEU A 83 12.79 -8.06 -0.59
C LEU A 83 12.01 -7.61 0.65
N PHE A 84 10.68 -7.73 0.57
CA PHE A 84 9.76 -7.47 1.67
C PHE A 84 8.83 -8.65 1.86
N PRO A 85 8.52 -9.05 3.11
CA PRO A 85 7.46 -10.02 3.37
C PRO A 85 6.14 -9.53 2.78
N MET A 86 5.49 -10.36 1.96
CA MET A 86 4.26 -9.95 1.29
C MET A 86 3.06 -9.88 2.24
N ALA A 87 3.08 -10.66 3.32
CA ALA A 87 1.88 -10.98 4.08
C ALA A 87 0.74 -11.33 3.10
N SER A 88 -0.49 -10.85 3.32
CA SER A 88 -1.62 -11.13 2.43
C SER A 88 -1.54 -10.55 1.00
N ALA A 89 -0.50 -9.79 0.63
CA ALA A 89 -0.34 -9.33 -0.75
C ALA A 89 -0.04 -10.49 -1.74
N TYR A 90 0.53 -11.61 -1.26
CA TYR A 90 0.82 -12.79 -2.08
C TYR A 90 -0.44 -13.40 -2.74
N LYS A 91 -1.62 -13.12 -2.18
CA LYS A 91 -2.93 -13.55 -2.71
C LYS A 91 -3.15 -13.06 -4.15
N VAL A 92 -2.45 -12.01 -4.59
CA VAL A 92 -2.41 -11.56 -6.00
C VAL A 92 -1.75 -12.59 -6.92
N ALA A 93 -0.68 -13.24 -6.48
CA ALA A 93 -0.03 -14.33 -7.22
C ALA A 93 -0.89 -15.61 -7.20
N VAL A 94 -1.50 -15.92 -6.04
CA VAL A 94 -2.43 -17.05 -5.91
C VAL A 94 -3.61 -16.89 -6.87
N ALA A 95 -4.22 -15.70 -6.93
CA ALA A 95 -5.32 -15.43 -7.85
C ALA A 95 -4.91 -15.62 -9.32
N GLY A 96 -3.75 -15.10 -9.72
CA GLY A 96 -3.24 -15.30 -11.09
C GLY A 96 -3.03 -16.78 -11.41
N ARG A 97 -2.48 -17.56 -10.49
CA ARG A 97 -2.33 -19.02 -10.68
C ARG A 97 -3.69 -19.69 -10.91
N ILE A 98 -4.71 -19.33 -10.14
CA ILE A 98 -6.05 -19.90 -10.25
C ILE A 98 -6.71 -19.51 -11.57
N PHE A 99 -6.63 -18.25 -11.96
CA PHE A 99 -7.15 -17.80 -13.26
C PHE A 99 -6.40 -18.45 -14.44
N ALA A 100 -5.09 -18.66 -14.34
CA ALA A 100 -4.33 -19.39 -15.36
C ALA A 100 -4.79 -20.86 -15.50
N LEU A 101 -5.22 -21.50 -14.41
CA LEU A 101 -5.85 -22.83 -14.48
C LEU A 101 -7.23 -22.79 -15.14
N ILE A 102 -7.99 -21.71 -14.93
CA ILE A 102 -9.29 -21.48 -15.58
C ILE A 102 -9.11 -21.27 -17.09
N ASP A 103 -8.17 -20.41 -17.48
CA ASP A 103 -7.85 -20.14 -18.89
C ASP A 103 -7.37 -21.41 -19.61
N ALA A 104 -6.66 -22.29 -18.91
CA ALA A 104 -6.21 -23.58 -19.43
C ALA A 104 -7.31 -24.67 -19.43
N GLY A 105 -8.53 -24.37 -19.00
CA GLY A 105 -9.65 -25.32 -18.91
C GLY A 105 -9.46 -26.41 -17.84
N LYS A 106 -8.51 -26.24 -16.91
CA LYS A 106 -8.19 -27.21 -15.84
C LYS A 106 -8.98 -26.96 -14.55
N LEU A 107 -9.73 -25.87 -14.50
CA LEU A 107 -10.61 -25.47 -13.41
C LEU A 107 -11.75 -24.65 -14.01
N ARG A 108 -12.96 -24.78 -13.50
CA ARG A 108 -14.05 -23.87 -13.83
C ARG A 108 -14.31 -22.91 -12.68
N ILE A 109 -14.78 -21.71 -13.00
CA ILE A 109 -15.08 -20.67 -12.01
C ILE A 109 -16.22 -21.08 -11.05
N ASP A 110 -17.09 -22.00 -11.48
CA ASP A 110 -18.23 -22.54 -10.72
C ASP A 110 -17.96 -23.91 -10.08
N ASP A 111 -16.74 -24.48 -10.25
CA ASP A 111 -16.35 -25.71 -9.58
C ASP A 111 -16.47 -25.55 -8.06
N GLN A 112 -17.05 -26.56 -7.41
CA GLN A 112 -17.22 -26.60 -5.96
C GLN A 112 -15.95 -27.16 -5.30
N LEU A 113 -15.30 -26.36 -4.46
CA LEU A 113 -14.15 -26.81 -3.68
C LEU A 113 -14.55 -27.00 -2.22
N ALA A 114 -14.13 -28.11 -1.63
CA ALA A 114 -14.36 -28.40 -0.23
C ALA A 114 -13.60 -27.43 0.67
N LEU A 115 -14.26 -26.96 1.72
CA LEU A 115 -13.64 -26.25 2.82
C LEU A 115 -13.06 -27.29 3.77
N ASP A 116 -11.74 -27.48 3.74
CA ASP A 116 -11.07 -28.42 4.63
C ASP A 116 -10.79 -27.77 5.99
N PRO A 117 -11.40 -28.24 7.10
CA PRO A 117 -11.10 -27.72 8.44
C PRO A 117 -9.64 -27.94 8.87
N ALA A 118 -8.92 -28.88 8.26
CA ALA A 118 -7.50 -29.08 8.51
C ALA A 118 -6.62 -27.95 7.93
N LEU A 119 -7.07 -27.30 6.86
CA LEU A 119 -6.41 -26.13 6.25
C LEU A 119 -6.81 -24.82 6.92
N ALA A 120 -7.74 -24.84 7.88
CA ALA A 120 -8.25 -23.63 8.48
C ALA A 120 -7.19 -22.94 9.36
N SER A 121 -6.77 -21.75 8.94
CA SER A 121 -6.01 -20.81 9.77
C SER A 121 -6.96 -19.84 10.49
N GLU A 122 -6.46 -19.06 11.47
CA GLU A 122 -7.28 -17.99 12.05
C GLU A 122 -7.57 -16.90 11.01
N GLY A 123 -8.82 -16.42 10.99
CA GLY A 123 -9.27 -15.30 10.16
C GLY A 123 -10.09 -15.72 8.94
N GLY A 124 -11.08 -14.89 8.57
CA GLY A 124 -11.93 -15.11 7.39
C GLY A 124 -13.36 -15.57 7.71
N ILE A 125 -14.28 -15.22 6.82
CA ILE A 125 -15.70 -15.61 6.87
C ILE A 125 -15.88 -17.08 6.45
N ALA A 126 -15.04 -17.60 5.55
CA ALA A 126 -15.15 -18.98 5.06
C ALA A 126 -15.09 -20.00 6.20
N TRP A 127 -14.30 -19.72 7.25
CA TRP A 127 -14.27 -20.50 8.49
C TRP A 127 -15.66 -20.73 9.11
N MET A 128 -16.55 -19.72 9.09
CA MET A 128 -17.89 -19.84 9.70
C MET A 128 -18.75 -20.89 9.00
N PHE A 129 -18.42 -21.22 7.75
CA PHE A 129 -19.06 -22.23 6.94
C PHE A 129 -18.26 -23.54 6.88
N SER A 130 -17.05 -23.59 7.45
CA SER A 130 -16.19 -24.78 7.49
C SER A 130 -16.79 -25.86 8.39
N ARG A 131 -17.67 -26.67 7.79
CA ARG A 131 -18.17 -27.93 8.34
C ARG A 131 -17.76 -29.05 7.41
N PRO A 132 -17.57 -30.29 7.90
CA PRO A 132 -17.28 -31.42 7.03
C PRO A 132 -18.29 -31.51 5.87
N GLY A 133 -17.78 -31.51 4.64
CA GLY A 133 -18.61 -31.55 3.42
C GLY A 133 -19.12 -30.19 2.92
N ALA A 134 -18.80 -29.07 3.58
CA ALA A 134 -19.11 -27.74 3.06
C ALA A 134 -18.24 -27.42 1.84
N THR A 135 -18.85 -26.87 0.80
CA THR A 135 -18.15 -26.42 -0.41
C THR A 135 -18.48 -24.97 -0.72
N LEU A 136 -17.56 -24.29 -1.41
CA LEU A 136 -17.81 -23.00 -2.05
C LEU A 136 -17.35 -23.04 -3.51
N PRO A 137 -18.03 -22.32 -4.43
CA PRO A 137 -17.53 -22.19 -5.79
C PRO A 137 -16.20 -21.43 -5.80
N VAL A 138 -15.32 -21.75 -6.76
CA VAL A 138 -14.05 -21.05 -6.98
C VAL A 138 -14.23 -19.53 -7.01
N GLN A 139 -15.27 -19.04 -7.68
CA GLN A 139 -15.61 -17.62 -7.71
C GLN A 139 -15.69 -17.03 -6.31
N ARG A 140 -16.43 -17.69 -5.41
CA ARG A 140 -16.66 -17.17 -4.07
C ARG A 140 -15.39 -17.19 -3.23
N LEU A 141 -14.54 -18.20 -3.42
CA LEU A 141 -13.24 -18.28 -2.76
C LEU A 141 -12.31 -17.15 -3.23
N LEU A 142 -12.26 -16.87 -4.53
CA LEU A 142 -11.50 -15.74 -5.08
C LEU A 142 -12.00 -14.40 -4.52
N GLU A 143 -13.31 -14.20 -4.49
CA GLU A 143 -13.93 -13.01 -3.89
C GLU A 143 -13.53 -12.86 -2.42
N LEU A 144 -13.71 -13.90 -1.59
CA LEU A 144 -13.38 -13.85 -0.17
C LEU A 144 -11.88 -13.57 0.06
N MET A 145 -11.01 -14.25 -0.70
CA MET A 145 -9.56 -14.08 -0.64
C MET A 145 -9.13 -12.66 -1.00
N LEU A 146 -9.65 -12.09 -2.09
CA LEU A 146 -9.18 -10.81 -2.60
C LEU A 146 -9.86 -9.61 -1.91
N THR A 147 -11.16 -9.71 -1.60
CA THR A 147 -11.92 -8.58 -1.04
C THR A 147 -11.80 -8.44 0.47
N LYS A 148 -11.81 -9.57 1.18
CA LYS A 148 -11.81 -9.63 2.66
C LYS A 148 -10.52 -10.20 3.22
N SER A 149 -9.57 -10.58 2.36
CA SER A 149 -8.31 -11.20 2.76
C SER A 149 -8.50 -12.52 3.52
N ASP A 150 -9.56 -13.26 3.22
CA ASP A 150 -9.93 -14.51 3.91
C ASP A 150 -8.84 -15.59 3.77
N ASN A 151 -8.28 -16.04 4.90
CA ASN A 151 -7.15 -16.95 4.91
C ASN A 151 -7.55 -18.39 4.54
N ASN A 152 -8.72 -18.84 4.97
CA ASN A 152 -9.20 -20.19 4.65
C ASN A 152 -9.54 -20.33 3.17
N ALA A 153 -10.16 -19.30 2.58
CA ALA A 153 -10.38 -19.28 1.14
C ALA A 153 -9.05 -19.34 0.37
N THR A 154 -8.03 -18.67 0.88
CA THR A 154 -6.69 -18.72 0.29
C THR A 154 -6.06 -20.09 0.39
N ASP A 155 -6.11 -20.77 1.53
CA ASP A 155 -5.45 -22.06 1.69
C ASP A 155 -6.12 -23.14 0.82
N VAL A 156 -7.45 -23.09 0.67
CA VAL A 156 -8.17 -23.93 -0.31
C VAL A 156 -7.71 -23.65 -1.74
N LEU A 157 -7.56 -22.38 -2.12
CA LEU A 157 -7.11 -22.00 -3.46
C LEU A 157 -5.63 -22.34 -3.71
N VAL A 158 -4.75 -22.16 -2.72
CA VAL A 158 -3.34 -22.55 -2.79
C VAL A 158 -3.26 -24.07 -3.00
N ALA A 159 -3.98 -24.86 -2.21
CA ALA A 159 -4.06 -26.31 -2.39
C ALA A 159 -4.56 -26.67 -3.79
N ARG A 160 -5.66 -26.06 -4.25
CA ARG A 160 -6.21 -26.29 -5.60
C ARG A 160 -5.25 -25.90 -6.72
N GLY A 161 -4.42 -24.87 -6.48
CA GLY A 161 -3.39 -24.37 -7.39
C GLY A 161 -2.18 -25.30 -7.56
N GLY A 162 -2.06 -26.31 -6.69
CA GLY A 162 -0.93 -27.25 -6.62
C GLY A 162 0.07 -26.93 -5.50
N GLY A 163 -0.33 -26.14 -4.51
CA GLY A 163 0.52 -25.71 -3.40
C GLY A 163 1.36 -24.45 -3.71
N PRO A 164 2.09 -23.94 -2.69
CA PRO A 164 2.88 -22.71 -2.80
C PRO A 164 3.89 -22.70 -3.94
N GLN A 165 4.61 -23.81 -4.12
CA GLN A 165 5.64 -23.95 -5.15
C GLN A 165 5.05 -23.88 -6.56
N ALA A 166 3.80 -24.32 -6.76
CA ALA A 166 3.13 -24.17 -8.04
C ALA A 166 2.73 -22.71 -8.34
N VAL A 167 2.48 -21.90 -7.31
CA VAL A 167 2.27 -20.45 -7.44
C VAL A 167 3.59 -19.77 -7.82
N THR A 168 4.69 -20.10 -7.13
CA THR A 168 6.03 -19.63 -7.48
C THR A 168 6.44 -20.05 -8.90
N ALA A 169 6.18 -21.29 -9.29
CA ALA A 169 6.46 -21.79 -10.64
C ALA A 169 5.65 -21.02 -11.71
N PHE A 170 4.41 -20.65 -11.41
CA PHE A 170 3.61 -19.80 -12.28
C PHE A 170 4.24 -18.41 -12.44
N VAL A 171 4.60 -17.75 -11.34
CA VAL A 171 5.21 -16.41 -11.39
C VAL A 171 6.55 -16.42 -12.12
N THR A 172 7.41 -17.39 -11.82
CA THR A 172 8.72 -17.53 -12.48
C THR A 172 8.58 -17.90 -13.97
N GLY A 173 7.55 -18.67 -14.34
CA GLY A 173 7.19 -18.95 -15.74
C GLY A 173 6.81 -17.70 -16.55
N LEU A 174 6.39 -16.61 -15.88
CA LEU A 174 6.16 -15.30 -16.51
C LEU A 174 7.46 -14.46 -16.66
N GLY A 175 8.61 -15.02 -16.28
CA GLY A 175 9.91 -14.33 -16.28
C GLY A 175 10.11 -13.37 -15.10
N ILE A 176 9.21 -13.39 -14.11
CA ILE A 176 9.26 -12.48 -12.96
C ILE A 176 10.20 -13.07 -11.91
N LYS A 177 11.16 -12.26 -11.45
CA LYS A 177 12.15 -12.61 -10.42
C LYS A 177 11.94 -11.74 -9.19
N GLY A 178 12.23 -12.28 -8.01
CA GLY A 178 12.11 -11.53 -6.76
C GLY A 178 10.70 -11.52 -6.17
N LEU A 179 9.86 -12.50 -6.53
CA LEU A 179 8.59 -12.81 -5.87
C LEU A 179 8.51 -14.32 -5.66
N GLU A 180 8.43 -14.76 -4.40
CA GLU A 180 8.36 -16.17 -4.03
C GLU A 180 7.20 -16.42 -3.08
N VAL A 181 6.50 -17.53 -3.27
CA VAL A 181 5.45 -18.05 -2.40
C VAL A 181 5.88 -19.44 -1.92
N ASP A 182 6.18 -19.55 -0.64
CA ASP A 182 6.75 -20.73 0.00
C ASP A 182 5.74 -21.43 0.90
N SER A 183 4.63 -20.77 1.22
CA SER A 183 3.67 -21.28 2.18
C SER A 183 2.23 -20.97 1.86
N ASP A 184 1.37 -21.82 2.41
CA ASP A 184 -0.01 -21.45 2.67
C ASP A 184 -0.07 -20.42 3.81
N THR A 185 -1.25 -19.90 4.08
CA THR A 185 -1.46 -18.87 5.09
C THR A 185 -1.14 -19.38 6.48
N ALA A 186 -1.52 -20.62 6.81
CA ALA A 186 -1.24 -21.22 8.12
C ALA A 186 0.27 -21.24 8.44
N HIS A 187 1.08 -21.75 7.52
CA HIS A 187 2.54 -21.84 7.69
C HIS A 187 3.22 -20.47 7.67
N LEU A 188 2.72 -19.54 6.85
CA LEU A 188 3.16 -18.15 6.87
C LEU A 188 2.90 -17.51 8.25
N LEU A 189 1.70 -17.69 8.80
CA LEU A 189 1.32 -17.18 10.11
C LEU A 189 2.14 -17.81 11.25
N TYR A 190 2.40 -19.12 11.19
CA TYR A 190 3.28 -19.77 12.16
C TYR A 190 4.67 -19.15 12.19
N ARG A 191 5.30 -18.97 11.02
CA ARG A 191 6.62 -18.32 10.95
C ARG A 191 6.59 -16.88 11.44
N ALA A 192 5.57 -16.12 11.05
CA ALA A 192 5.40 -14.75 11.53
C ALA A 192 5.28 -14.68 13.05
N MET A 193 4.59 -15.64 13.65
CA MET A 193 4.47 -15.75 15.10
C MET A 193 5.71 -16.35 15.78
N GLY A 194 6.62 -17.00 15.04
CA GLY A 194 7.74 -17.74 15.59
C GLY A 194 7.33 -19.09 16.21
N ILE A 195 6.26 -19.70 15.69
CA ILE A 195 5.70 -20.96 16.17
C ILE A 195 6.20 -22.11 15.30
N ASN A 196 6.70 -23.17 15.95
CA ASN A 196 6.98 -24.45 15.32
C ASN A 196 5.77 -25.37 15.54
N PRO A 197 4.93 -25.61 14.53
CA PRO A 197 3.69 -26.35 14.72
C PRO A 197 3.93 -27.83 15.04
N GLN A 198 3.10 -28.37 15.92
CA GLN A 198 2.93 -29.79 16.18
C GLN A 198 1.70 -30.33 15.43
N SER A 199 1.48 -31.64 15.51
CA SER A 199 0.25 -32.25 14.99
C SER A 199 -0.99 -31.63 15.64
N GLY A 200 -2.03 -31.41 14.84
CA GLY A 200 -3.29 -30.82 15.29
C GLY A 200 -3.68 -29.59 14.48
N SER A 201 -4.69 -28.86 14.94
CA SER A 201 -5.22 -27.70 14.24
C SER A 201 -4.34 -26.46 14.41
N PHE A 202 -4.52 -25.49 13.51
CA PHE A 202 -3.89 -24.17 13.62
C PHE A 202 -4.11 -23.54 15.00
N ARG A 203 -5.38 -23.47 15.40
CA ARG A 203 -5.81 -22.88 16.67
C ARG A 203 -5.18 -23.57 17.88
N ALA A 204 -5.15 -24.90 17.92
CA ALA A 204 -4.58 -25.63 19.05
C ALA A 204 -3.08 -25.32 19.22
N ASN A 205 -2.35 -25.26 18.10
CA ASN A 205 -0.94 -24.88 18.08
C ASN A 205 -0.71 -23.44 18.55
N VAL A 206 -1.50 -22.47 18.06
CA VAL A 206 -1.40 -21.06 18.47
C VAL A 206 -1.73 -20.89 19.95
N GLU A 207 -2.80 -21.52 20.44
CA GLU A 207 -3.16 -21.48 21.85
C GLU A 207 -2.08 -22.11 22.74
N ALA A 208 -1.50 -23.25 22.34
CA ALA A 208 -0.41 -23.89 23.06
C ALA A 208 0.84 -22.99 23.10
N ALA A 209 1.21 -22.39 21.96
CA ALA A 209 2.36 -21.49 21.88
C ALA A 209 2.18 -20.24 22.75
N ARG A 210 1.00 -19.60 22.72
CA ARG A 210 0.68 -18.43 23.55
C ARG A 210 0.64 -18.75 25.04
N ARG A 211 0.26 -19.98 25.42
CA ARG A 211 0.34 -20.44 26.82
C ARG A 211 1.79 -20.65 27.26
N ALA A 212 2.65 -21.17 26.39
CA ALA A 212 4.06 -21.40 26.67
C ALA A 212 4.87 -20.09 26.69
N ASP A 213 4.56 -19.17 25.78
CA ASP A 213 5.17 -17.84 25.70
C ASP A 213 4.10 -16.75 25.50
N PRO A 214 3.65 -16.11 26.59
CA PRO A 214 2.69 -15.01 26.53
C PRO A 214 3.18 -13.79 25.72
N GLN A 215 4.50 -13.64 25.47
CA GLN A 215 5.03 -12.51 24.68
C GLN A 215 4.58 -12.57 23.22
N ILE A 216 4.25 -13.76 22.68
CA ILE A 216 3.68 -13.90 21.35
C ILE A 216 2.39 -13.07 21.25
N ALA A 217 1.48 -13.23 22.22
CA ALA A 217 0.21 -12.50 22.24
C ALA A 217 0.42 -10.99 22.43
N VAL A 218 1.39 -10.59 23.26
CA VAL A 218 1.74 -9.17 23.47
C VAL A 218 2.29 -8.54 22.19
N ARG A 219 3.21 -9.22 21.50
CA ARG A 219 3.78 -8.74 20.24
C ARG A 219 2.71 -8.57 19.17
N ASP A 220 1.83 -9.57 19.02
CA ASP A 220 0.74 -9.54 18.04
C ASP A 220 -0.26 -8.41 18.35
N ALA A 221 -0.70 -8.29 19.60
CA ALA A 221 -1.65 -7.26 20.02
C ALA A 221 -1.10 -5.84 19.87
N ARG A 222 0.22 -5.68 19.99
CA ARG A 222 0.92 -4.40 19.80
C ARG A 222 1.41 -4.17 18.38
N ASP A 223 1.17 -5.12 17.47
CA ASP A 223 1.60 -5.07 16.06
C ASP A 223 3.12 -4.80 15.92
N LEU A 224 3.90 -5.40 16.83
CA LEU A 224 5.35 -5.23 16.86
C LEU A 224 6.04 -6.18 15.87
N PRO A 225 7.14 -5.75 15.25
CA PRO A 225 7.87 -6.57 14.30
C PRO A 225 8.49 -7.80 14.96
N ASN A 226 8.50 -8.92 14.22
CA ASN A 226 9.29 -10.10 14.56
C ASN A 226 10.61 -10.07 13.76
N PRO A 227 11.77 -9.77 14.37
CA PRO A 227 13.03 -9.61 13.64
C PRO A 227 13.45 -10.86 12.86
N ALA A 228 13.17 -12.06 13.38
CA ALA A 228 13.50 -13.32 12.72
C ALA A 228 12.66 -13.54 11.46
N PHE A 229 11.38 -13.19 11.50
CA PHE A 229 10.49 -13.32 10.34
C PHE A 229 10.83 -12.31 9.24
N VAL A 230 11.18 -11.07 9.60
CA VAL A 230 11.37 -10.01 8.59
C VAL A 230 12.65 -10.18 7.78
N ILE A 231 13.60 -11.02 8.22
CA ILE A 231 14.81 -11.36 7.45
C ILE A 231 14.69 -12.70 6.71
N ASP A 232 13.57 -13.41 6.87
CA ASP A 232 13.31 -14.66 6.16
C ASP A 232 13.04 -14.35 4.68
N PRO A 233 13.79 -14.93 3.73
CA PRO A 233 13.58 -14.66 2.31
C PRO A 233 12.27 -15.27 1.77
N ARG A 234 11.65 -16.19 2.51
CA ARG A 234 10.43 -16.89 2.07
C ARG A 234 9.19 -15.97 2.08
N ASP A 235 8.28 -16.19 1.14
CA ASP A 235 7.03 -15.42 0.98
C ASP A 235 7.26 -13.90 0.83
N THR A 236 8.36 -13.55 0.16
CA THR A 236 8.74 -12.15 -0.07
C THR A 236 8.52 -11.73 -1.52
N SER A 237 8.39 -10.42 -1.73
CA SER A 237 8.42 -9.80 -3.04
C SER A 237 9.26 -8.52 -2.98
N THR A 238 9.91 -8.18 -4.08
CA THR A 238 10.35 -6.80 -4.30
C THR A 238 9.18 -5.95 -4.83
N PRO A 239 9.18 -4.62 -4.60
CA PRO A 239 8.25 -3.72 -5.27
C PRO A 239 8.26 -3.89 -6.79
N THR A 240 9.44 -3.97 -7.42
CA THR A 240 9.59 -4.17 -8.88
C THR A 240 8.92 -5.46 -9.35
N ALA A 241 9.14 -6.58 -8.66
CA ALA A 241 8.56 -7.87 -9.04
C ALA A 241 7.02 -7.87 -8.97
N MET A 242 6.46 -7.18 -7.98
CA MET A 242 5.01 -7.02 -7.86
C MET A 242 4.45 -6.12 -8.97
N LEU A 243 5.15 -5.05 -9.36
CA LEU A 243 4.77 -4.25 -10.52
C LEU A 243 4.80 -5.09 -11.81
N ASP A 244 5.82 -5.93 -11.98
CA ASP A 244 5.94 -6.82 -13.14
C ASP A 244 4.76 -7.81 -13.21
N LEU A 245 4.33 -8.35 -12.06
CA LEU A 245 3.16 -9.21 -11.98
C LEU A 245 1.86 -8.49 -12.38
N LEU A 246 1.63 -7.30 -11.83
CA LEU A 246 0.46 -6.48 -12.17
C LEU A 246 0.48 -6.08 -13.65
N THR A 247 1.66 -5.75 -14.20
CA THR A 247 1.85 -5.44 -15.62
C THR A 247 1.57 -6.67 -16.50
N ALA A 248 1.96 -7.87 -16.06
CA ALA A 248 1.70 -9.11 -16.79
C ALA A 248 0.21 -9.42 -16.90
N TYR A 249 -0.56 -9.14 -15.84
CA TYR A 249 -2.02 -9.25 -15.88
C TYR A 249 -2.63 -8.17 -16.78
N ASP A 250 -2.21 -6.92 -16.62
CA ASP A 250 -2.78 -5.78 -17.35
C ASP A 250 -2.60 -5.87 -18.87
N SER A 251 -1.44 -6.33 -19.30
CA SER A 251 -1.09 -6.52 -20.72
C SER A 251 -1.72 -7.76 -21.36
N GLY A 252 -2.41 -8.62 -20.58
CA GLY A 252 -2.94 -9.90 -21.06
C GLY A 252 -1.85 -10.95 -21.33
N ARG A 253 -0.61 -10.71 -20.90
CA ARG A 253 0.50 -11.65 -21.07
C ARG A 253 0.38 -12.87 -20.17
N ALA A 254 -0.18 -12.69 -18.97
CA ALA A 254 -0.31 -13.75 -17.97
C ALA A 254 -1.67 -14.47 -17.98
N LEU A 255 -2.73 -13.77 -18.38
CA LEU A 255 -4.13 -14.24 -18.28
C LEU A 255 -4.93 -13.80 -19.52
N SER A 256 -5.99 -14.54 -19.83
CA SER A 256 -6.98 -14.15 -20.85
C SER A 256 -7.67 -12.83 -20.49
N ALA A 257 -8.26 -12.16 -21.48
CA ALA A 257 -8.98 -10.90 -21.25
C ALA A 257 -10.10 -11.03 -20.19
N ASP A 258 -10.87 -12.12 -20.24
CA ASP A 258 -11.94 -12.40 -19.28
C ASP A 258 -11.40 -12.62 -17.87
N SER A 259 -10.31 -13.38 -17.73
CA SER A 259 -9.66 -13.64 -16.44
C SER A 259 -9.02 -12.38 -15.87
N THR A 260 -8.35 -11.58 -16.70
CA THR A 260 -7.80 -10.27 -16.30
C THR A 260 -8.90 -9.34 -15.82
N GLN A 261 -10.02 -9.24 -16.55
CA GLN A 261 -11.16 -8.41 -16.15
C GLN A 261 -11.72 -8.86 -14.80
N ARG A 262 -11.93 -10.17 -14.61
CA ARG A 262 -12.44 -10.72 -13.34
C ARG A 262 -11.48 -10.46 -12.18
N LEU A 263 -10.18 -10.67 -12.37
CA LEU A 263 -9.18 -10.42 -11.34
C LEU A 263 -9.24 -8.97 -10.84
N PHE A 264 -9.15 -8.01 -11.77
CA PHE A 264 -9.16 -6.59 -11.40
C PHE A 264 -10.53 -6.12 -10.90
N ALA A 265 -11.64 -6.68 -11.40
CA ALA A 265 -12.97 -6.39 -10.87
C ALA A 265 -13.09 -6.82 -9.40
N ILE A 266 -12.65 -8.03 -9.06
CA ILE A 266 -12.68 -8.51 -7.67
C ILE A 266 -11.75 -7.65 -6.79
N MET A 267 -10.53 -7.35 -7.24
CA MET A 267 -9.62 -6.45 -6.52
C MET A 267 -10.17 -5.02 -6.37
N GLY A 268 -11.03 -4.58 -7.30
CA GLY A 268 -11.77 -3.32 -7.23
C GLY A 268 -12.81 -3.25 -6.11
N HIS A 269 -13.20 -4.41 -5.56
CA HIS A 269 -14.11 -4.54 -4.43
C HIS A 269 -13.38 -4.83 -3.11
N CYS A 270 -12.08 -4.58 -3.03
CA CYS A 270 -11.31 -4.72 -1.79
C CYS A 270 -11.93 -3.88 -0.66
N GLU A 271 -12.23 -4.52 0.47
CA GLU A 271 -12.86 -3.86 1.63
C GLU A 271 -11.84 -3.42 2.68
N THR A 272 -10.63 -3.98 2.62
CA THR A 272 -9.52 -3.71 3.55
C THR A 272 -8.68 -2.51 3.08
N GLY A 273 -7.97 -1.84 3.99
CA GLY A 273 -7.00 -0.81 3.62
C GLY A 273 -7.60 0.48 3.06
N LYS A 274 -8.80 0.88 3.50
CA LYS A 274 -9.45 2.14 3.07
C LYS A 274 -8.58 3.39 3.31
N ALA A 275 -7.66 3.33 4.26
CA ALA A 275 -6.70 4.39 4.57
C ALA A 275 -5.35 4.27 3.82
N ARG A 276 -5.20 3.31 2.89
CA ARG A 276 -3.97 3.02 2.14
C ARG A 276 -3.99 3.61 0.75
N ILE A 277 -3.81 2.82 -0.32
CA ILE A 277 -3.88 3.28 -1.72
C ILE A 277 -5.11 4.18 -1.95
N PRO A 278 -6.35 3.78 -1.58
CA PRO A 278 -7.50 4.65 -1.78
C PRO A 278 -7.56 5.89 -0.87
N GLY A 279 -6.80 5.92 0.23
CA GLY A 279 -7.03 6.82 1.36
C GLY A 279 -6.87 8.31 1.09
N MET A 280 -6.06 8.70 0.10
CA MET A 280 -5.81 10.10 -0.26
C MET A 280 -6.11 10.42 -1.73
N LEU A 281 -6.69 9.48 -2.47
CA LEU A 281 -7.05 9.69 -3.86
C LEU A 281 -8.32 10.55 -3.98
N PRO A 282 -8.50 11.27 -5.11
CA PRO A 282 -9.75 11.97 -5.37
C PRO A 282 -10.97 11.04 -5.26
N PRO A 283 -12.11 11.49 -4.69
CA PRO A 283 -13.31 10.67 -4.60
C PRO A 283 -13.74 10.13 -5.97
N GLY A 284 -14.12 8.85 -6.02
CA GLY A 284 -14.51 8.17 -7.26
C GLY A 284 -13.35 7.64 -8.11
N THR A 285 -12.10 7.82 -7.68
CA THR A 285 -10.95 7.18 -8.35
C THR A 285 -11.08 5.67 -8.27
N ALA A 286 -11.07 5.00 -9.43
CA ALA A 286 -11.13 3.55 -9.50
C ALA A 286 -9.78 2.94 -9.08
N VAL A 287 -9.83 2.04 -8.10
CA VAL A 287 -8.66 1.36 -7.53
C VAL A 287 -8.95 -0.12 -7.46
N ALA A 288 -8.07 -0.94 -8.02
CA ALA A 288 -8.08 -2.38 -7.84
C ALA A 288 -6.82 -2.78 -7.06
N HIS A 289 -6.97 -3.20 -5.79
CA HIS A 289 -5.83 -3.39 -4.90
C HIS A 289 -5.96 -4.58 -3.97
N LYS A 290 -4.84 -4.97 -3.35
CA LYS A 290 -4.76 -6.00 -2.33
C LYS A 290 -3.78 -5.62 -1.23
N THR A 291 -4.27 -5.65 0.00
CA THR A 291 -3.51 -5.36 1.21
C THR A 291 -2.70 -6.56 1.72
N GLY A 292 -1.63 -6.26 2.47
CA GLY A 292 -0.91 -7.18 3.35
C GLY A 292 -0.68 -6.55 4.72
N SER A 293 -0.84 -7.29 5.82
CA SER A 293 -0.60 -6.78 7.18
C SER A 293 -0.23 -7.91 8.11
N MET A 294 0.80 -7.67 8.93
CA MET A 294 1.32 -8.64 9.89
C MET A 294 2.38 -7.94 10.74
N ASN A 295 2.34 -8.00 12.07
CA ASN A 295 3.48 -7.69 12.96
C ASN A 295 4.54 -6.71 12.40
N GLY A 296 4.25 -5.40 12.41
CA GLY A 296 5.18 -4.37 11.91
C GLY A 296 5.42 -4.35 10.38
N ILE A 297 4.62 -5.10 9.63
CA ILE A 297 4.56 -5.14 8.16
C ILE A 297 3.22 -4.56 7.70
N GLY A 298 3.24 -3.71 6.68
CA GLY A 298 2.04 -3.12 6.09
C GLY A 298 2.27 -2.84 4.62
N ASN A 299 1.48 -3.51 3.78
CA ASN A 299 1.64 -3.49 2.33
C ASN A 299 0.31 -3.17 1.66
N ASP A 300 0.37 -2.58 0.47
CA ASP A 300 -0.75 -2.50 -0.45
C ASP A 300 -0.23 -2.43 -1.88
N VAL A 301 -0.85 -3.20 -2.76
CA VAL A 301 -0.39 -3.36 -4.15
C VAL A 301 -1.60 -3.36 -5.08
N GLY A 302 -1.51 -2.72 -6.24
CA GLY A 302 -2.67 -2.61 -7.12
C GLY A 302 -2.48 -1.71 -8.32
N VAL A 303 -3.61 -1.42 -8.98
CA VAL A 303 -3.70 -0.54 -10.15
C VAL A 303 -4.69 0.59 -9.86
N VAL A 304 -4.30 1.80 -10.23
CA VAL A 304 -5.11 3.02 -10.06
C VAL A 304 -5.41 3.60 -11.44
N ARG A 305 -6.66 4.01 -11.67
CA ARG A 305 -7.10 4.65 -12.91
C ARG A 305 -6.99 6.17 -12.83
N LEU A 306 -6.39 6.78 -13.83
CA LEU A 306 -6.30 8.22 -14.02
C LEU A 306 -7.55 8.76 -14.75
N PRO A 307 -7.85 10.07 -14.65
CA PRO A 307 -9.02 10.69 -15.29
C PRO A 307 -9.01 10.60 -16.83
N ASP A 308 -7.82 10.58 -17.44
CA ASP A 308 -7.62 10.43 -18.88
C ASP A 308 -7.80 8.98 -19.38
N GLY A 309 -8.08 8.04 -18.47
CA GLY A 309 -8.28 6.63 -18.75
C GLY A 309 -7.00 5.79 -18.69
N ARG A 310 -5.82 6.42 -18.54
CA ARG A 310 -4.58 5.70 -18.25
C ARG A 310 -4.66 5.03 -16.89
N ARG A 311 -3.73 4.10 -16.67
CA ARG A 311 -3.61 3.35 -15.41
C ARG A 311 -2.15 3.26 -15.02
N PHE A 312 -1.89 3.30 -13.72
CA PHE A 312 -0.58 2.99 -13.19
C PHE A 312 -0.69 1.87 -12.16
N ALA A 313 0.31 0.98 -12.16
CA ALA A 313 0.51 0.02 -11.09
C ALA A 313 1.32 0.67 -9.96
N ILE A 314 1.02 0.25 -8.73
CA ILE A 314 1.73 0.68 -7.52
C ILE A 314 1.91 -0.51 -6.60
N ALA A 315 3.08 -0.58 -5.97
CA ALA A 315 3.39 -1.53 -4.92
C ALA A 315 4.13 -0.81 -3.79
N VAL A 316 3.49 -0.74 -2.61
CA VAL A 316 4.11 -0.18 -1.41
C VAL A 316 4.23 -1.26 -0.35
N PHE A 317 5.45 -1.46 0.13
CA PHE A 317 5.79 -2.39 1.18
C PHE A 317 6.43 -1.64 2.34
N VAL A 318 6.01 -1.95 3.56
CA VAL A 318 6.65 -1.45 4.78
C VAL A 318 6.92 -2.62 5.69
N MET A 319 8.13 -2.74 6.22
CA MET A 319 8.53 -3.81 7.14
C MET A 319 9.38 -3.26 8.29
N LYS A 320 9.50 -4.03 9.39
CA LYS A 320 10.25 -3.64 10.60
C LYS A 320 9.72 -2.36 11.27
N ASP A 321 8.49 -1.94 10.99
CA ASP A 321 7.91 -0.74 11.58
C ASP A 321 7.39 -1.03 12.99
N SER A 322 7.79 -0.22 13.96
CA SER A 322 7.27 -0.29 15.33
C SER A 322 6.32 0.87 15.67
N ARG A 323 6.18 1.85 14.77
CA ARG A 323 5.32 3.03 14.95
C ARG A 323 3.83 2.72 14.83
N GLY A 324 3.47 1.62 14.18
CA GLY A 324 2.09 1.12 14.15
C GLY A 324 1.37 1.38 12.83
N HIS A 325 0.19 0.78 12.67
CA HIS A 325 -0.47 0.69 11.36
C HIS A 325 -0.86 2.05 10.77
N THR A 326 -1.24 3.03 11.61
CA THR A 326 -1.58 4.37 11.14
C THR A 326 -0.43 5.02 10.37
N SER A 327 0.82 4.81 10.80
CA SER A 327 1.99 5.33 10.08
C SER A 327 2.16 4.62 8.73
N ARG A 328 2.10 3.29 8.72
CA ARG A 328 2.19 2.48 7.49
C ARG A 328 1.11 2.85 6.48
N ASP A 329 -0.14 2.96 6.93
CA ASP A 329 -1.27 3.33 6.07
C ASP A 329 -1.08 4.72 5.46
N ARG A 330 -0.61 5.69 6.26
CA ARG A 330 -0.29 7.04 5.80
C ARG A 330 0.81 7.05 4.74
N ILE A 331 1.89 6.29 4.94
CA ILE A 331 2.99 6.18 3.96
C ILE A 331 2.44 5.70 2.62
N ILE A 332 1.60 4.66 2.64
CA ILE A 332 1.01 4.08 1.43
C ILE A 332 0.09 5.10 0.74
N ALA A 333 -0.76 5.79 1.49
CA ALA A 333 -1.68 6.78 0.94
C ALA A 333 -0.95 8.01 0.35
N GLU A 334 0.05 8.55 1.05
CA GLU A 334 0.84 9.68 0.59
C GLU A 334 1.67 9.31 -0.67
N ALA A 335 2.29 8.12 -0.68
CA ALA A 335 3.00 7.62 -1.86
C ALA A 335 2.07 7.46 -3.07
N THR A 336 0.86 6.92 -2.85
CA THR A 336 -0.14 6.76 -3.91
C THR A 336 -0.61 8.10 -4.46
N ARG A 337 -0.86 9.09 -3.57
CA ARG A 337 -1.25 10.43 -3.99
C ARG A 337 -0.16 11.10 -4.82
N ALA A 338 1.09 11.03 -4.38
CA ALA A 338 2.22 11.60 -5.10
C ALA A 338 2.40 10.95 -6.49
N ALA A 339 2.22 9.63 -6.58
CA ALA A 339 2.26 8.90 -7.86
C ALA A 339 1.11 9.29 -8.80
N TYR A 340 -0.11 9.43 -8.26
CA TYR A 340 -1.27 9.88 -9.01
C TYR A 340 -1.02 11.27 -9.61
N ASP A 341 -0.54 12.22 -8.80
CA ASP A 341 -0.24 13.58 -9.27
C ASP A 341 0.93 13.58 -10.27
N TYR A 342 1.95 12.76 -10.03
CA TYR A 342 3.07 12.60 -10.95
C TYR A 342 2.60 12.13 -12.32
N PHE A 343 1.86 11.02 -12.43
CA PHE A 343 1.42 10.52 -13.74
C PHE A 343 0.35 11.40 -14.39
N LEU A 344 -0.43 12.14 -13.61
CA LEU A 344 -1.44 13.08 -14.13
C LEU A 344 -0.81 14.36 -14.71
N TYR A 345 0.24 14.88 -14.07
CA TYR A 345 0.79 16.21 -14.40
C TYR A 345 2.20 16.17 -14.99
N ALA A 346 2.92 15.05 -14.91
CA ALA A 346 4.18 14.92 -15.63
C ALA A 346 3.86 15.07 -17.13
N PRO A 347 4.61 15.94 -17.85
CA PRO A 347 4.36 16.14 -19.26
C PRO A 347 4.45 14.80 -19.99
N ASP A 348 3.53 14.54 -20.91
CA ASP A 348 3.58 13.38 -21.80
C ASP A 348 4.98 13.32 -22.40
N ARG A 349 5.80 12.41 -21.88
CA ARG A 349 7.09 12.17 -22.49
C ARG A 349 6.75 11.45 -23.78
N ALA A 350 6.99 12.12 -24.90
CA ALA A 350 7.09 11.47 -26.20
C ALA A 350 8.23 10.45 -26.12
N HIS A 351 7.96 9.27 -25.55
CA HIS A 351 8.88 8.15 -25.60
C HIS A 351 8.95 7.76 -27.07
N GLY A 352 10.14 7.95 -27.63
CA GLY A 352 10.38 7.84 -29.05
C GLY A 352 9.78 6.57 -29.61
N ARG A 353 8.81 6.74 -30.52
CA ARG A 353 8.64 5.80 -31.62
C ARG A 353 9.90 5.87 -32.46
N SER A 354 10.99 5.26 -32.00
CA SER A 354 12.01 4.74 -32.91
C SER A 354 11.43 3.46 -33.51
N HIS A 355 10.46 3.62 -34.41
CA HIS A 355 10.38 2.70 -35.53
C HIS A 355 11.63 2.99 -36.36
N ALA A 356 12.68 2.22 -36.10
CA ALA A 356 13.76 2.08 -37.07
C ALA A 356 13.13 1.45 -38.33
N ALA A 357 13.48 2.06 -39.46
CA ALA A 357 13.00 1.78 -40.81
C ALA A 357 13.27 0.35 -41.28
#